data_AF-A0A1B9JYE6-F1
#
_entry.id   AF-A0A1B9JYE6-F1
#
_cell.length_a   1.000
_cell.length_b   1.000
_cell.length_c   1.000
_cell.angle_alpha   90.00
_cell.angle_beta   90.00
_cell.angle_gamma   90.00
#
_symmetry.space_group_name_H-M   'P 1'
#
loop_
_entity.id
_entity.type
_entity.pdbx_description
1 polymer ?
#
loop_
_entity_poly.entity_id
_entity_poly.type
_entity_poly.pdbx_seq_one_letter_code
_entity_poly.pdbx_strand_id
1 'polypeptide(L)'
;MKNRLISSLLFIIIGALLILVPLYIVPVCPPPEVASMPTDMANNMMNHEMAHSPSGTIMKCFWTARAEVGIGIVVIAIGLLILFSRTVFVRMGLSMALACISFFTTAIPTILIGVCPGAMMLCNMGTKPALILLSALLLVVAIINTLYLNKASKKLNFR
;
A
#
# COMPACT_ATOMS: atom_id res chain seq x y z
N MET A 1 26.98 9.86 -5.85
CA MET A 1 26.25 9.62 -4.57
C MET A 1 24.87 10.26 -4.50
N LYS A 2 24.59 11.37 -5.21
CA LYS A 2 23.29 12.07 -5.13
C LYS A 2 22.10 11.28 -5.72
N ASN A 3 22.34 10.56 -6.82
CA ASN A 3 21.28 9.86 -7.57
C ASN A 3 20.67 8.68 -6.79
N ARG A 4 21.47 8.01 -5.93
CA ARG A 4 20.96 6.95 -5.05
C ARG A 4 20.11 7.49 -3.90
N LEU A 5 20.43 8.68 -3.38
CA LEU A 5 19.66 9.31 -2.31
C LEU A 5 18.27 9.67 -2.80
N ILE A 6 18.19 10.23 -4.02
CA ILE A 6 16.93 10.60 -4.65
C ILE A 6 16.04 9.37 -4.86
N SER A 7 16.58 8.30 -5.45
CA SER A 7 15.82 7.06 -5.66
C SER A 7 15.35 6.43 -4.35
N SER A 8 16.21 6.32 -3.33
CA SER A 8 15.82 5.79 -2.02
C SER A 8 14.76 6.64 -1.34
N LEU A 9 14.91 7.97 -1.37
CA LEU A 9 13.95 8.87 -0.75
C LEU A 9 12.57 8.75 -1.41
N LEU A 10 12.51 8.64 -2.74
CA LEU A 10 11.25 8.41 -3.46
C LEU A 10 10.56 7.12 -3.00
N PHE A 11 11.28 6.01 -2.90
CA PHE A 11 10.69 4.74 -2.45
C PHE A 11 10.22 4.79 -1.00
N ILE A 12 10.98 5.45 -0.12
CA ILE A 12 10.59 5.63 1.29
C ILE A 12 9.32 6.47 1.40
N ILE A 13 9.22 7.58 0.66
CA ILE A 13 8.02 8.44 0.64
C ILE A 13 6.81 7.65 0.14
N ILE A 14 6.94 6.92 -0.96
CA ILE A 14 5.84 6.10 -1.52
C ILE A 14 5.42 5.01 -0.52
N GLY A 15 6.39 4.33 0.12
CA GLY A 15 6.10 3.33 1.14
C GLY A 15 5.39 3.90 2.37
N ALA A 16 5.78 5.09 2.83
CA ALA A 16 5.08 5.79 3.90
C ALA A 16 3.65 6.16 3.50
N LEU A 17 3.46 6.60 2.25
CA LEU A 17 2.14 6.96 1.74
C LEU A 17 1.21 5.75 1.65
N LEU A 18 1.72 4.57 1.25
CA LEU A 18 0.96 3.31 1.29
C LEU A 18 0.47 2.92 2.69
N ILE A 19 1.21 3.31 3.75
CA ILE A 19 0.79 3.09 5.14
C ILE A 19 -0.25 4.14 5.56
N LEU A 20 -0.04 5.40 5.19
CA LEU A 20 -0.90 6.53 5.60
C LEU A 20 -2.27 6.50 4.93
N VAL A 21 -2.37 6.05 3.68
CA VAL A 21 -3.64 6.04 2.94
C VAL A 21 -4.73 5.21 3.61
N PRO A 22 -4.53 3.91 3.94
CA PRO A 22 -5.56 3.09 4.56
C PRO A 22 -5.82 3.44 6.03
N LEU A 23 -4.90 4.15 6.70
CA LEU A 23 -5.00 4.46 8.13
C LEU A 23 -5.51 5.87 8.43
N TYR A 24 -5.17 6.87 7.61
CA TYR A 24 -5.36 8.28 7.96
C TYR A 24 -6.07 9.09 6.87
N ILE A 25 -5.71 8.90 5.59
CA ILE A 25 -6.34 9.69 4.51
C ILE A 25 -7.72 9.17 4.17
N VAL A 26 -7.85 7.85 4.03
CA VAL A 26 -9.09 7.19 3.68
C VAL A 26 -9.25 5.98 4.62
N PRO A 27 -9.63 6.22 5.88
CA PRO A 27 -9.67 5.16 6.87
C PRO A 27 -10.60 4.05 6.41
N VAL A 28 -10.10 2.82 6.51
CA VAL A 28 -10.91 1.64 6.25
C VAL A 28 -11.95 1.45 7.36
N CYS A 29 -12.95 0.60 7.09
CA CYS A 29 -14.03 0.32 8.04
C CYS A 29 -13.46 -0.06 9.42
N PRO A 30 -13.98 0.52 10.51
CA PRO A 30 -13.55 0.15 11.85
C PRO A 30 -13.82 -1.35 12.11
N PRO A 31 -13.00 -2.00 12.95
CA PRO A 31 -13.32 -3.34 13.40
C PRO A 31 -14.70 -3.31 14.09
N PRO A 32 -15.50 -4.39 14.02
CA PRO A 32 -16.71 -4.46 14.81
C PRO A 32 -16.32 -4.27 16.27
N GLU A 33 -16.73 -3.16 16.87
CA GLU A 33 -16.67 -3.01 18.31
C GLU A 33 -17.39 -4.22 18.88
N VAL A 34 -16.69 -4.96 19.75
CA VAL A 34 -17.23 -6.13 20.42
C VAL A 34 -18.55 -5.70 21.05
N ALA A 35 -19.65 -6.11 20.42
CA ALA A 35 -20.99 -5.74 20.84
C ALA A 35 -21.22 -6.37 22.22
N SER A 36 -20.88 -5.60 23.24
CA SER A 36 -21.50 -5.64 24.55
C SER A 36 -22.77 -4.78 24.57
N MET A 37 -23.31 -4.46 23.39
CA MET A 37 -24.55 -3.71 23.24
C MET A 37 -25.71 -4.71 23.32
N PRO A 38 -26.57 -4.62 24.36
CA PRO A 38 -27.78 -5.43 24.44
C PRO A 38 -28.67 -5.13 23.23
N THR A 39 -29.29 -6.17 22.68
CA THR A 39 -30.19 -6.13 21.51
C THR A 39 -31.35 -5.13 21.62
N ASP A 40 -31.60 -4.61 22.82
CA ASP A 40 -32.80 -3.86 23.15
C ASP A 40 -32.67 -2.34 22.88
N MET A 41 -31.44 -1.83 22.67
CA MET A 41 -31.20 -0.42 22.32
C MET A 41 -31.08 -0.17 20.81
N ALA A 42 -31.03 -1.22 19.98
CA ALA A 42 -30.90 -1.11 18.54
C ALA A 42 -32.17 -0.59 17.84
N ASN A 43 -33.34 -0.78 18.45
CA ASN A 43 -34.63 -0.49 17.80
C ASN A 43 -35.11 0.97 17.93
N ASN A 44 -34.42 1.82 18.69
CA ASN A 44 -34.92 3.18 19.03
C ASN A 44 -34.04 4.35 18.56
N MET A 45 -33.01 4.13 17.75
CA MET A 45 -32.26 5.24 17.12
C MET A 45 -32.46 5.25 15.62
N MET A 46 -33.61 5.79 15.23
CA MET A 46 -33.88 6.31 13.89
C MET A 46 -33.41 7.76 13.85
N ASN A 47 -32.12 8.02 13.55
CA ASN A 47 -31.61 9.32 13.10
C ASN A 47 -30.22 9.17 12.46
N HIS A 48 -30.20 9.24 11.13
CA HIS A 48 -29.12 9.77 10.26
C HIS A 48 -27.63 9.51 10.58
N GLU A 49 -27.21 8.28 10.90
CA GLU A 49 -25.80 7.88 10.82
C GLU A 49 -25.67 6.47 10.23
N MET A 50 -24.91 6.35 9.13
CA MET A 50 -24.66 5.11 8.40
C MET A 50 -23.68 4.21 9.16
N ALA A 51 -24.08 3.75 10.34
CA ALA A 51 -23.27 2.90 11.19
C ALA A 51 -23.17 1.47 10.64
N HIS A 52 -21.94 0.95 10.70
CA HIS A 52 -21.49 -0.31 10.12
C HIS A 52 -22.06 -1.55 10.83
N SER A 53 -22.24 -2.61 10.03
CA SER A 53 -22.28 -4.04 10.39
C SER A 53 -22.94 -4.43 11.73
N PRO A 54 -24.22 -4.84 11.74
CA PRO A 54 -24.89 -5.36 12.95
C PRO A 54 -24.39 -6.76 13.35
N SER A 55 -23.58 -7.40 12.51
CA SER A 55 -22.93 -8.67 12.76
C SER A 55 -21.45 -8.43 13.06
N GLY A 56 -20.97 -8.90 14.22
CA GLY A 56 -19.60 -8.74 14.71
C GLY A 56 -18.52 -9.45 13.87
N THR A 57 -18.65 -9.51 12.55
CA THR A 57 -17.72 -10.12 11.62
C THR A 57 -16.75 -9.09 11.05
N ILE A 58 -15.47 -9.44 11.01
CA ILE A 58 -14.42 -8.58 10.47
C ILE A 58 -14.58 -8.49 8.94
N MET A 59 -14.70 -7.26 8.42
CA MET A 59 -14.81 -7.02 6.98
C MET A 59 -13.48 -7.23 6.24
N LYS A 60 -13.55 -7.60 4.95
CA LYS A 60 -12.37 -7.77 4.06
C LYS A 60 -11.44 -6.55 4.05
N CYS A 61 -12.00 -5.35 4.10
CA CYS A 61 -11.28 -4.08 4.15
C CYS A 61 -10.26 -3.99 5.29
N PHE A 62 -10.55 -4.63 6.44
CA PHE A 62 -9.63 -4.66 7.58
C PHE A 62 -8.35 -5.44 7.25
N TRP A 63 -8.49 -6.64 6.65
CA TRP A 63 -7.37 -7.47 6.25
C TRP A 63 -6.57 -6.86 5.09
N THR A 64 -7.26 -6.24 4.13
CA THR A 64 -6.65 -5.46 3.05
C THR A 64 -5.78 -4.33 3.60
N ALA A 65 -6.29 -3.52 4.53
CA ALA A 65 -5.50 -2.45 5.15
C ALA A 65 -4.26 -2.98 5.88
N ARG A 66 -4.39 -4.08 6.64
CA ARG A 66 -3.26 -4.69 7.35
C ARG A 66 -2.19 -5.23 6.38
N ALA A 67 -2.61 -5.88 5.30
CA ALA A 67 -1.69 -6.36 4.26
C ALA A 67 -0.92 -5.22 3.59
N GLU A 68 -1.62 -4.14 3.26
CA GLU A 68 -1.05 -2.95 2.60
C GLU A 68 -0.07 -2.19 3.50
N VAL A 69 -0.38 -2.06 4.80
CA VAL A 69 0.56 -1.54 5.78
C VAL A 69 1.83 -2.40 5.85
N GLY A 70 1.67 -3.73 5.85
CA GLY A 70 2.80 -4.67 5.79
C GLY A 70 3.67 -4.47 4.56
N ILE A 71 3.05 -4.29 3.39
CA ILE A 71 3.77 -4.00 2.14
C ILE A 71 4.49 -2.65 2.21
N GLY A 72 3.84 -1.61 2.70
CA GLY A 72 4.45 -0.28 2.87
C GLY A 72 5.73 -0.35 3.71
N ILE A 73 5.72 -1.13 4.80
CA ILE A 73 6.91 -1.37 5.63
C ILE A 73 8.02 -2.06 4.83
N VAL A 74 7.69 -3.09 4.04
CA VAL A 74 8.66 -3.79 3.19
C VAL A 74 9.25 -2.86 2.14
N VAL A 75 8.44 -2.00 1.51
CA VAL A 75 8.90 -0.99 0.54
C VAL A 75 9.89 -0.01 1.18
N ILE A 76 9.60 0.48 2.39
CA ILE A 76 10.51 1.35 3.15
C ILE A 76 11.82 0.62 3.45
N ALA A 77 11.75 -0.62 3.92
CA ALA A 77 12.94 -1.44 4.22
C ALA A 77 13.82 -1.63 2.97
N ILE A 78 13.21 -1.90 1.81
CA ILE A 78 13.94 -2.00 0.54
C ILE A 78 14.54 -0.64 0.15
N GLY A 79 13.82 0.47 0.31
CA GLY A 79 14.33 1.82 0.06
C GLY A 79 15.58 2.14 0.89
N LEU A 80 15.59 1.73 2.17
CA LEU A 80 16.74 1.83 3.08
C LEU A 80 17.88 0.88 2.67
N LEU A 81 17.58 -0.35 2.26
CA LEU A 81 18.59 -1.27 1.76
C LEU A 81 19.26 -0.73 0.48
N ILE A 82 18.51 -0.12 -0.45
CA ILE A 82 19.07 0.55 -1.64
C ILE A 82 20.01 1.70 -1.24
N LEU A 83 19.67 2.41 -0.16
CA LEU A 83 20.43 3.55 0.36
C LEU A 83 21.81 3.09 0.88
N PHE A 84 21.83 2.01 1.66
CA PHE A 84 23.05 1.48 2.25
C PHE A 84 23.90 0.66 1.26
N SER A 85 23.24 -0.07 0.36
CA SER A 85 23.91 -0.89 -0.66
C SER A 85 24.77 -0.02 -1.58
N ARG A 86 26.06 -0.30 -1.73
CA ARG A 86 26.95 0.44 -2.65
C ARG A 86 27.02 -0.18 -4.05
N THR A 87 26.73 -1.47 -4.17
CA THR A 87 26.82 -2.24 -5.41
C THR A 87 25.62 -1.97 -6.32
N VAL A 88 25.88 -1.77 -7.62
CA VAL A 88 24.83 -1.52 -8.63
C VAL A 88 23.95 -2.75 -8.83
N PHE A 89 24.55 -3.95 -8.77
CA PHE A 89 23.86 -5.23 -8.93
C PHE A 89 22.76 -5.45 -7.87
N VAL A 90 23.07 -5.23 -6.58
CA VAL A 90 22.10 -5.39 -5.48
C VAL A 90 20.93 -4.41 -5.63
N ARG A 91 21.22 -3.15 -6.00
CA ARG A 91 20.17 -2.15 -6.22
C ARG A 91 19.25 -2.50 -7.39
N MET A 92 19.79 -3.10 -8.44
CA MET A 92 19.00 -3.55 -9.58
C MET A 92 18.05 -4.67 -9.15
N GLY A 93 18.55 -5.67 -8.41
CA GLY A 93 17.72 -6.73 -7.83
C GLY A 93 16.61 -6.21 -6.91
N LEU A 94 16.94 -5.28 -6.00
CA LEU A 94 15.95 -4.65 -5.11
C LEU A 94 14.91 -3.83 -5.88
N SER A 95 15.30 -3.17 -6.97
CA SER A 95 14.36 -2.43 -7.81
C SER A 95 13.40 -3.35 -8.57
N MET A 96 13.87 -4.53 -9.01
CA MET A 96 12.99 -5.54 -9.59
C MET A 96 12.04 -6.14 -8.55
N ALA A 97 12.49 -6.35 -7.31
CA ALA A 97 11.62 -6.78 -6.22
C ALA A 97 10.48 -5.78 -5.97
N LEU A 98 10.76 -4.47 -5.99
CA LEU A 98 9.74 -3.42 -5.87
C LEU A 98 8.71 -3.46 -7.01
N ALA A 99 9.12 -3.80 -8.23
CA ALA A 99 8.18 -3.97 -9.34
C ALA A 99 7.20 -5.13 -9.07
N CYS A 100 7.69 -6.27 -8.56
CA CYS A 100 6.82 -7.37 -8.15
C CYS A 100 5.89 -6.98 -6.99
N ILE A 101 6.42 -6.28 -5.98
CA ILE A 101 5.61 -5.80 -4.84
C ILE A 101 4.50 -4.85 -5.31
N SER A 102 4.76 -4.01 -6.29
CA SER A 102 3.75 -3.11 -6.87
C SER A 102 2.56 -3.87 -7.48
N PHE A 103 2.83 -5.01 -8.12
CA PHE A 103 1.78 -5.88 -8.62
C PHE A 103 0.95 -6.48 -7.48
N PHE A 104 1.59 -6.96 -6.41
CA PHE A 104 0.88 -7.45 -5.22
C PHE A 104 0.03 -6.38 -4.53
N THR A 105 0.55 -5.16 -4.41
CA THR A 105 -0.15 -3.98 -3.87
C THR A 105 -1.43 -3.68 -4.65
N THR A 106 -1.42 -3.92 -5.96
CA THR A 106 -2.62 -3.75 -6.82
C THR A 106 -3.56 -4.95 -6.71
N ALA A 107 -3.00 -6.15 -6.61
CA ALA A 107 -3.75 -7.40 -6.55
C ALA A 107 -4.55 -7.54 -5.25
N ILE A 108 -4.01 -7.09 -4.11
CA ILE A 108 -4.64 -7.18 -2.79
C ILE A 108 -6.03 -6.53 -2.73
N PRO A 109 -6.22 -5.25 -3.11
CA PRO A 109 -7.53 -4.60 -3.09
C PRO A 109 -8.46 -5.02 -4.26
N THR A 110 -7.98 -5.79 -5.23
CA THR A 110 -8.74 -6.16 -6.43
C THR A 110 -9.16 -7.63 -6.47
N ILE A 111 -8.19 -8.55 -6.48
CA ILE A 111 -8.41 -9.99 -6.72
C ILE A 111 -8.04 -10.87 -5.52
N LEU A 112 -7.09 -10.45 -4.68
CA LEU A 112 -6.52 -11.30 -3.63
C LEU A 112 -7.39 -11.33 -2.36
N ILE A 113 -7.70 -10.14 -1.82
CA ILE A 113 -8.56 -9.98 -0.63
C ILE A 113 -9.83 -9.26 -1.03
N GLY A 114 -9.69 -8.20 -1.82
CA GLY A 114 -10.77 -7.31 -2.22
C GLY A 114 -11.11 -6.28 -1.14
N VAL A 115 -11.99 -5.36 -1.51
CA VAL A 115 -12.53 -4.35 -0.60
C VAL A 115 -14.02 -4.60 -0.36
N CYS A 116 -14.66 -3.67 0.34
CA CYS A 116 -16.03 -3.78 0.77
C CYS A 116 -16.96 -3.75 -0.46
N PRO A 117 -18.04 -4.57 -0.48
CA PRO A 117 -18.91 -4.70 -1.65
C PRO A 117 -19.79 -3.46 -1.90
N GLY A 118 -20.00 -2.63 -0.88
CA GLY A 118 -20.78 -1.40 -1.00
C GLY A 118 -20.09 -0.41 -1.93
N ALA A 119 -20.69 -0.16 -3.10
CA ALA A 119 -20.13 0.73 -4.11
C ALA A 119 -19.88 2.15 -3.59
N MET A 120 -20.72 2.66 -2.70
CA MET A 120 -20.67 4.02 -2.14
C MET A 120 -19.87 4.12 -0.83
N MET A 121 -19.18 3.06 -0.41
CA MET A 121 -18.37 3.09 0.80
C MET A 121 -17.00 3.75 0.54
N LEU A 122 -16.51 4.49 1.54
CA LEU A 122 -15.25 5.24 1.46
C LEU A 122 -14.05 4.35 1.07
N CYS A 123 -14.02 3.10 1.53
CA CYS A 123 -12.95 2.15 1.18
C CYS A 123 -12.95 1.79 -0.32
N ASN A 124 -14.12 1.64 -0.94
CA ASN A 124 -14.22 1.26 -2.36
C ASN A 124 -14.07 2.47 -3.30
N MET A 125 -14.60 3.63 -2.92
CA MET A 125 -14.51 4.85 -3.75
C MET A 125 -13.22 5.66 -3.52
N GLY A 126 -12.58 5.52 -2.37
CA GLY A 126 -11.37 6.28 -2.03
C GLY A 126 -10.14 5.40 -1.90
N THR A 127 -10.11 4.47 -0.93
CA THR A 127 -8.91 3.67 -0.62
C THR A 127 -8.48 2.81 -1.81
N LYS A 128 -9.40 2.09 -2.44
CA LYS A 128 -9.10 1.23 -3.60
C LYS A 128 -8.42 1.99 -4.77
N PRO A 129 -9.01 3.07 -5.33
CA PRO A 129 -8.34 3.80 -6.42
C PRO A 129 -7.05 4.47 -5.95
N ALA A 130 -6.98 4.96 -4.70
CA ALA A 130 -5.75 5.54 -4.16
C ALA A 130 -4.59 4.53 -4.12
N LEU A 131 -4.84 3.30 -3.65
CA LEU A 131 -3.84 2.22 -3.65
C LEU A 131 -3.39 1.84 -5.05
N ILE A 132 -4.33 1.76 -6.01
CA ILE A 132 -4.01 1.47 -7.42
C ILE A 132 -3.13 2.57 -8.03
N LEU A 133 -3.40 3.84 -7.72
CA LEU A 133 -2.57 4.95 -8.21
C LEU A 133 -1.17 4.92 -7.60
N LEU A 134 -1.05 4.64 -6.30
CA LEU A 134 0.24 4.54 -5.63
C LEU A 134 1.05 3.33 -6.08
N SER A 135 0.42 2.19 -6.31
CA SER A 135 1.07 1.00 -6.83
C SER A 135 1.55 1.19 -8.28
N ALA A 136 0.74 1.84 -9.12
CA ALA A 136 1.15 2.21 -10.48
C ALA A 136 2.34 3.17 -10.46
N LEU A 137 2.32 4.17 -9.57
CA LEU A 137 3.44 5.09 -9.38
C LEU A 137 4.70 4.35 -8.91
N LEU A 138 4.58 3.46 -7.93
CA LEU A 138 5.70 2.65 -7.43
C LEU A 138 6.30 1.79 -8.55
N LEU A 139 5.46 1.16 -9.37
CA LEU A 139 5.89 0.34 -10.50
C LEU A 139 6.67 1.18 -11.52
N VAL A 140 6.14 2.35 -11.92
CA VAL A 140 6.79 3.24 -12.88
C VAL A 140 8.15 3.70 -12.35
N VAL A 141 8.23 4.13 -11.09
CA VAL A 141 9.50 4.56 -10.46
C VAL A 141 10.49 3.39 -10.38
N ALA A 142 10.04 2.19 -10.02
CA ALA A 142 10.87 0.99 -9.96
C ALA A 142 11.45 0.61 -11.34
N ILE A 143 10.63 0.66 -12.40
CA ILE A 143 11.07 0.39 -13.78
C ILE A 143 12.09 1.44 -14.24
N ILE A 144 11.79 2.73 -14.06
CA ILE A 144 12.70 3.82 -14.43
C ILE A 144 14.04 3.66 -13.71
N ASN A 145 14.02 3.36 -12.41
CA ASN A 145 15.24 3.15 -11.63
C ASN A 145 16.03 1.93 -12.12
N THR A 146 15.35 0.83 -12.44
CA THR A 146 15.97 -0.39 -12.97
C THR A 146 16.65 -0.11 -14.32
N LEU A 147 15.98 0.59 -15.24
CA LEU A 147 16.54 0.97 -16.54
C LEU A 147 17.73 1.93 -16.40
N TYR A 148 17.63 2.89 -15.49
CA TYR A 148 18.71 3.82 -15.17
C TYR A 148 19.95 3.08 -14.66
N LEU A 149 19.77 2.16 -13.70
CA LEU A 149 20.84 1.35 -13.13
C LEU A 149 21.43 0.39 -14.18
N ASN A 150 20.63 -0.19 -15.07
CA ASN A 150 21.11 -1.05 -16.15
C ASN A 150 22.02 -0.26 -17.13
N LYS A 151 21.61 0.95 -17.54
CA LYS A 151 22.45 1.83 -18.37
C LYS A 151 23.75 2.22 -17.66
N ALA A 152 23.68 2.56 -16.37
CA ALA A 152 24.87 2.90 -15.57
C ALA A 152 25.82 1.71 -15.41
N SER A 153 25.28 0.49 -15.23
CA SER A 153 26.06 -0.75 -15.15
C SER A 153 26.81 -1.04 -16.45
N LYS A 154 26.12 -0.97 -17.61
CA LYS A 154 26.74 -1.16 -18.92
C LYS A 154 27.88 -0.17 -19.19
N LYS A 155 27.73 1.09 -18.76
CA LYS A 155 28.77 2.12 -18.92
C LYS A 155 30.03 1.84 -18.09
N LEU A 156 29.89 1.16 -16.95
CA LEU A 156 31.01 0.78 -16.08
C LEU A 156 31.73 -0.47 -16.58
N ASN A 157 31.03 -1.39 -17.24
CA ASN A 157 31.61 -2.62 -17.81
C ASN A 157 32.36 -2.42 -19.15
N PHE A 158 32.15 -1.27 -19.81
CA PHE A 158 32.82 -0.89 -21.07
C PHE A 158 33.99 0.09 -20.84
N ARG A 159 34.49 0.20 -19.60
CA ARG A 159 35.68 0.98 -19.22
C ARG A 159 36.67 0.05 -18.54
#